data_AF-A0AA41Y4D5-F1
#
_entry.id   AF-A0AA41Y4D5-F1
#
_cell.length_a   1.000
_cell.length_b   1.000
_cell.length_c   1.000
_cell.angle_alpha   90.00
_cell.angle_beta   90.00
_cell.angle_gamma   90.00
#
_symmetry.space_group_name_H-M   'P 1'
#
loop_
_entity.id
_entity.type
_entity.pdbx_description
1 polymer ?
#
loop_
_entity_poly.entity_id
_entity_poly.type
_entity_poly.pdbx_seq_one_letter_code
_entity_poly.pdbx_strand_id
1 'polypeptide(L)' 'MDDRKILTCPNCGQSFDKDSLQRDCGNCFACTGCEIYLCPNCRGEIVVKPMKKSIGKNKPE' A
#
# COMPACT_ATOMS: atom_id res chain seq x y z
N MET A 1 -13.79 7.24 14.23
CA MET A 1 -12.66 8.11 13.89
C MET A 1 -11.91 7.38 12.79
N ASP A 2 -12.17 7.75 11.54
CA ASP A 2 -11.71 7.03 10.35
C ASP A 2 -10.17 7.02 10.24
N ASP A 3 -9.58 5.85 10.42
CA ASP A 3 -8.18 5.55 10.09
C ASP A 3 -7.98 5.56 8.58
N ARG A 4 -8.08 6.73 7.94
CA ARG A 4 -7.84 6.88 6.50
C ARG A 4 -6.37 6.57 6.22
N LYS A 5 -6.12 5.41 5.62
CA LYS A 5 -4.77 5.01 5.24
C LYS A 5 -4.37 5.80 3.99
N ILE A 6 -3.59 6.86 4.18
CA ILE A 6 -3.02 7.64 3.08
C ILE A 6 -1.83 6.89 2.50
N LEU A 7 -1.78 6.78 1.17
CA LEU A 7 -0.68 6.21 0.42
C LEU A 7 0.04 7.31 -0.35
N THR A 8 1.36 7.38 -0.17
CA THR A 8 2.20 8.33 -0.91
C THR A 8 2.79 7.64 -2.13
N CYS A 9 2.59 8.24 -3.30
CA CYS A 9 3.17 7.76 -4.55
C CYS A 9 4.68 8.04 -4.56
N PRO A 10 5.54 7.04 -4.76
CA PRO A 10 6.98 7.25 -4.85
C PRO A 10 7.43 7.94 -6.15
N ASN A 11 6.57 7.95 -7.18
CA ASN A 11 6.89 8.54 -8.49
C ASN A 11 6.67 10.06 -8.51
N CYS A 12 5.55 10.54 -7.96
CA CYS A 12 5.21 11.97 -7.97
C CYS A 12 5.25 12.64 -6.58
N GLY A 13 5.37 11.86 -5.50
CA GLY A 13 5.39 12.37 -4.13
C GLY A 13 4.03 12.79 -3.57
N GLN A 14 2.93 12.62 -4.32
CA GLN A 14 1.58 12.93 -3.80
C GLN A 14 1.02 11.83 -2.91
N SER A 15 0.32 12.28 -1.86
CA SER A 15 -0.46 11.48 -0.94
C SER A 15 -1.92 11.38 -1.37
N PHE A 16 -2.47 10.17 -1.38
CA PHE A 16 -3.86 9.89 -1.74
C PHE A 16 -4.51 8.93 -0.75
N ASP A 17 -5.81 9.04 -0.56
CA ASP A 17 -6.57 8.06 0.20
C ASP A 17 -6.56 6.70 -0.50
N LYS A 18 -6.21 5.64 0.24
CA LYS A 18 -6.21 4.26 -0.26
C LYS A 18 -7.54 3.86 -0.90
N ASP A 19 -8.67 4.30 -0.33
CA ASP A 19 -10.01 4.04 -0.84
C ASP A 19 -10.34 4.80 -2.12
N SER A 20 -9.66 5.93 -2.38
CA SER A 20 -9.82 6.72 -3.60
C SER A 20 -8.93 6.22 -4.74
N LEU A 21 -7.89 5.44 -4.42
CA LEU A 21 -6.96 4.89 -5.40
C LEU A 21 -7.54 3.64 -6.08
N GLN A 22 -7.39 3.56 -7.42
CA GLN A 22 -7.74 2.37 -8.16
C GLN A 22 -6.66 1.30 -7.98
N ARG A 23 -7.06 0.09 -7.58
CA ARG A 23 -6.15 -1.07 -7.56
C ARG A 23 -5.82 -1.47 -8.99
N ASP A 24 -4.54 -1.65 -9.27
CA ASP A 24 -4.05 -2.04 -10.60
C ASP A 24 -4.55 -3.43 -10.99
N CYS A 25 -4.49 -4.37 -10.04
CA CYS A 25 -4.97 -5.72 -10.26
C CYS A 25 -5.80 -6.24 -9.08
N GLY A 26 -7.00 -6.72 -9.40
CA GLY A 26 -7.99 -7.23 -8.45
C GLY A 26 -7.57 -8.52 -7.73
N ASN A 27 -6.50 -9.18 -8.18
CA ASN A 27 -6.00 -10.44 -7.62
C ASN A 27 -4.52 -10.37 -7.18
N CYS A 28 -3.93 -9.17 -7.06
CA CYS A 28 -2.50 -8.95 -6.78
C CYS A 28 -1.98 -9.71 -5.55
N PHE A 29 -2.83 -9.93 -4.54
CA PHE A 29 -2.42 -10.68 -3.35
C PHE A 29 -2.00 -12.12 -3.69
N ALA A 30 -2.65 -12.75 -4.68
CA ALA A 30 -2.29 -14.09 -5.15
C ALA A 30 -1.09 -14.08 -6.11
N CYS A 31 -0.92 -13.00 -6.88
CA CYS A 31 0.17 -12.90 -7.88
C CYS A 31 1.53 -12.58 -7.24
N THR A 32 1.56 -11.63 -6.29
CA THR A 32 2.82 -11.09 -5.73
C THR A 32 2.82 -10.98 -4.21
N GLY A 33 1.67 -11.21 -3.54
CA GLY A 33 1.54 -11.01 -2.10
C GLY A 33 1.59 -9.55 -1.66
N CYS A 34 1.47 -8.62 -2.61
CA CYS A 34 1.49 -7.17 -2.39
C CYS A 34 0.20 -6.53 -2.91
N GLU A 35 -0.16 -5.36 -2.41
CA GLU A 35 -1.31 -4.59 -2.89
C GLU A 35 -0.80 -3.43 -3.77
N ILE A 36 -1.12 -3.42 -5.06
CA ILE A 36 -0.60 -2.44 -6.03
C ILE A 36 -1.71 -1.47 -6.42
N TYR A 37 -1.42 -0.17 -6.34
CA TYR A 37 -2.35 0.92 -6.67
C TYR A 37 -1.81 1.77 -7.82
N LEU A 38 -2.68 2.30 -8.66
CA LEU A 38 -2.31 3.23 -9.72
C LEU A 38 -2.46 4.67 -9.26
N CYS A 39 -1.41 5.47 -9.39
CA CYS A 39 -1.49 6.89 -9.12
C CYS A 39 -2.34 7.61 -10.17
N PRO A 40 -3.38 8.39 -9.81
CA PRO A 40 -4.19 9.11 -10.78
C PRO A 40 -3.44 10.27 -11.46
N ASN A 41 -2.36 10.77 -10.85
CA ASN A 41 -1.61 11.90 -11.35
C ASN A 41 -0.55 11.47 -12.39
N CYS A 42 0.37 10.57 -12.01
CA CYS A 42 1.46 10.13 -12.88
C CYS A 42 1.26 8.74 -13.48
N ARG A 43 0.16 8.03 -13.16
CA ARG A 43 -0.07 6.62 -13.51
C ARG A 43 1.02 5.66 -13.05
N GLY A 44 1.85 6.08 -12.09
CA GLY A 44 2.85 5.22 -11.49
C GLY A 44 2.24 4.20 -10.53
N GLU A 45 2.83 3.01 -10.49
CA GLU A 45 2.44 1.93 -9.58
C GLU A 45 2.92 2.24 -8.15
N ILE A 46 2.01 2.14 -7.19
CA ILE A 46 2.23 2.32 -5.77
C ILE A 46 2.11 0.95 -5.12
N VAL A 47 3.25 0.33 -4.85
CA VAL A 47 3.31 -1.02 -4.27
C VAL A 47 3.25 -0.93 -2.74
N VAL A 48 2.10 -1.33 -2.18
CA VAL A 48 1.87 -1.42 -0.75
C VAL A 48 2.11 -2.86 -0.31
N LYS A 49 3.26 -3.10 0.31
CA LYS A 49 3.51 -4.39 0.96
C LYS A 49 2.64 -4.47 2.21
N PRO A 50 1.85 -5.53 2.43
CA PRO A 50 1.26 -5.76 3.74
C PRO A 50 2.42 -5.87 4.72
N MET A 51 2.59 -4.87 5.58
CA MET A 51 3.45 -5.03 6.75
C MET A 51 2.88 -6.22 7.51
N LYS A 52 3.52 -7.39 7.37
CA LYS A 52 3.47 -8.41 8.41
C LYS A 52 3.73 -7.61 9.67
N LYS A 53 2.74 -7.48 10.56
CA LYS A 53 2.97 -6.91 11.89
C LYS A 53 4.20 -7.65 12.39
N SER A 54 5.34 -6.98 12.42
CA SER A 54 6.40 -7.36 13.34
C SER A 54 5.78 -7.10 14.69
N ILE A 55 4.98 -8.06 15.16
CA ILE A 55 4.87 -8.33 16.58
C ILE A 55 6.34 -8.48 16.95
N GLY A 56 6.85 -7.49 17.68
CA GLY A 56 8.18 -7.60 18.25
C GLY A 56 8.15 -8.92 19.01
N LYS A 57 8.87 -9.92 18.49
CA LYS A 57 9.28 -11.01 19.34
C LYS A 57 10.24 -10.35 20.31
N ASN A 58 9.72 -9.92 21.45
CA ASN A 58 10.54 -9.78 22.64
C ASN A 58 11.35 -11.07 22.72
N LYS A 59 12.67 -10.94 22.61
CA LYS A 59 13.61 -12.00 22.96
C LYS A 59 13.94 -11.79 24.44
N PRO A 60 13.39 -12.55 25.39
CA PRO A 60 14.08 -12.80 26.64
C PRO A 60 15.13 -13.89 26.39
N GLU A 61 16.40 -13.55 26.53
CA GLU A 61 17.54 -14.35 27.02
C GLU A 61 18.86 -13.68 26.65
#